data_AF-A0A1W9RC36-F1
#
_entry.id   AF-A0A1W9RC36-F1
#
_cell.length_a   1.000
_cell.length_b   1.000
_cell.length_c   1.000
_cell.angle_alpha   90.00
_cell.angle_beta   90.00
_cell.angle_gamma   90.00
#
_symmetry.space_group_name_H-M   'P 1'
#
loop_
_entity.id
_entity.type
_entity.pdbx_description
1 polymer ?
#
loop_
_entity_poly.entity_id
_entity_poly.type
_entity_poly.pdbx_seq_one_letter_code
_entity_poly.pdbx_strand_id
1 'polypeptide(L)'
;MIYSKVTIGILIVTLIIQWKRYKWKFLLHPSFYFLITWIISVISFELFQFAGFKGLIINKEILNELFLFVSFTALCFIFFGWNDTKKIRQQPIKMNLFIPYTFFKYFSIIFFVSAFINLFFISGFNVALTRAESTRALMDFARSGGHYGIIDLIIRVINMLSLPFTIYSGWIVGNNFFSGNKKTNWIYFLPLFATIFNAIAGGGRSGILYATSYFVLGLLFALFSLNNDYWPKLKRTLKYVLILFLLFSIYSTYVSVSRYKSEKVTNLYYKSLDLNYPYLKPFFGVLEYAVFHYQGYQWRRKDMVTSELELGQKTFNFITAFNIPVISQLFRKNVSLENIFHLKHEDNVTRTMESKELGLPGFSITATVYLILFDDFGFYGVFIITFLFVGFTQKLYRDLFLKNHNDFWSIILFIAVYKLWMATFFNHHLTGAWFNTYLYPILIIETVNFLYKYKHRNLKYNEL
;
A
#
# COMPACT_ATOMS: atom_id res chain seq x y z
N MET A 1 22.62 1.92 16.75
CA MET A 1 23.04 0.54 17.11
C MET A 1 22.27 -0.02 18.30
N ILE A 2 22.24 0.61 19.50
CA ILE A 2 21.42 0.04 20.60
C ILE A 2 19.92 0.13 20.27
N TYR A 3 19.42 1.29 19.85
CA TYR A 3 17.99 1.48 19.52
C TYR A 3 17.49 0.59 18.39
N SER A 4 18.29 0.40 17.33
CA SER A 4 17.95 -0.50 16.22
C SER A 4 17.89 -1.97 16.68
N LYS A 5 18.83 -2.42 17.51
CA LYS A 5 18.82 -3.77 18.12
C LYS A 5 17.63 -3.98 19.07
N VAL A 6 17.28 -2.96 19.87
CA VAL A 6 16.09 -3.02 20.74
C VAL A 6 14.82 -3.08 19.89
N THR A 7 14.72 -2.24 18.85
CA THR A 7 13.57 -2.18 17.95
C THR A 7 13.33 -3.52 17.26
N ILE A 8 14.36 -4.14 16.67
CA ILE A 8 14.21 -5.45 16.02
C ILE A 8 13.80 -6.53 17.04
N GLY A 9 14.33 -6.50 18.26
CA GLY A 9 13.91 -7.38 19.34
C GLY A 9 12.42 -7.24 19.65
N ILE A 10 11.94 -6.01 19.83
CA ILE A 10 10.52 -5.71 20.09
C ILE A 10 9.64 -6.17 18.91
N LEU A 11 10.05 -5.92 17.67
CA LEU A 11 9.30 -6.33 16.48
C LEU A 11 9.19 -7.87 16.39
N ILE A 12 10.28 -8.60 16.61
CA ILE A 12 10.30 -10.07 16.59
C ILE A 12 9.44 -10.64 17.72
N VAL A 13 9.59 -10.13 18.94
CA VAL A 13 8.77 -10.57 20.09
C VAL A 13 7.29 -10.30 19.82
N THR A 14 6.95 -9.12 19.28
CA THR A 14 5.58 -8.78 18.89
C THR A 14 5.06 -9.76 17.83
N LEU A 15 5.85 -10.06 16.80
CA LEU A 15 5.48 -11.00 15.75
C LEU A 15 5.16 -12.38 16.32
N ILE A 16 6.01 -12.89 17.23
CA ILE A 16 5.83 -14.19 17.90
C ILE A 16 4.57 -14.18 18.77
N ILE A 17 4.35 -13.12 19.56
CA ILE A 17 3.17 -13.00 20.41
C ILE A 17 1.90 -12.97 19.57
N GLN A 18 1.84 -12.15 18.53
CA GLN A 18 0.68 -12.06 17.65
C GLN A 18 0.42 -13.36 16.89
N TRP A 19 1.50 -14.01 16.42
CA TRP A 19 1.41 -15.34 15.82
C TRP A 19 0.80 -16.35 16.78
N LYS A 20 1.29 -16.40 18.03
CA LYS A 20 0.71 -17.26 19.06
C LYS A 20 -0.77 -16.91 19.28
N ARG A 21 -1.14 -15.64 19.30
CA ARG A 21 -2.52 -15.15 19.55
C ARG A 21 -3.51 -15.41 18.44
N TYR A 22 -3.15 -15.28 17.17
CA TYR A 22 -4.10 -15.41 16.06
C TYR A 22 -3.82 -16.61 15.14
N LYS A 23 -2.70 -17.31 15.33
CA LYS A 23 -2.22 -18.39 14.45
C LYS A 23 -2.21 -17.89 12.99
N TRP A 24 -2.63 -18.72 12.05
CA TRP A 24 -2.67 -18.40 10.62
C TRP A 24 -3.51 -17.18 10.29
N LYS A 25 -4.58 -16.90 11.04
CA LYS A 25 -5.42 -15.71 10.82
C LYS A 25 -4.65 -14.40 11.03
N PHE A 26 -3.50 -14.46 11.69
CA PHE A 26 -2.60 -13.32 11.82
C PHE A 26 -2.14 -12.77 10.46
N LEU A 27 -2.06 -13.60 9.41
CA LEU A 27 -1.67 -13.16 8.06
C LEU A 27 -2.60 -12.08 7.48
N LEU A 28 -3.86 -12.02 7.93
CA LEU A 28 -4.79 -10.94 7.58
C LEU A 28 -4.66 -9.70 8.47
N HIS A 29 -4.03 -9.82 9.63
CA HIS A 29 -3.94 -8.70 10.55
C HIS A 29 -3.02 -7.62 9.95
N PRO A 30 -3.42 -6.34 9.89
CA PRO A 30 -2.57 -5.27 9.33
C PRO A 30 -1.18 -5.18 9.99
N SER A 31 -1.08 -5.54 11.26
CA SER A 31 0.22 -5.58 11.95
C SER A 31 1.17 -6.67 11.44
N PHE A 32 0.70 -7.73 10.77
CA PHE A 32 1.60 -8.71 10.17
C PHE A 32 2.51 -8.05 9.13
N TYR A 33 1.91 -7.27 8.24
CA TYR A 33 2.64 -6.50 7.24
C TYR A 33 3.57 -5.48 7.89
N PHE A 34 3.05 -4.69 8.84
CA PHE A 34 3.87 -3.74 9.60
C PHE A 34 5.11 -4.40 10.19
N LEU A 35 4.96 -5.50 10.93
CA LEU A 35 6.08 -6.15 11.61
C LEU A 35 7.10 -6.73 10.62
N ILE A 36 6.65 -7.48 9.61
CA ILE A 36 7.56 -8.11 8.65
C ILE A 36 8.37 -7.07 7.89
N THR A 37 7.70 -6.03 7.43
CA THR A 37 8.37 -4.98 6.65
C THR A 37 9.34 -4.16 7.51
N TRP A 38 9.00 -3.86 8.77
CA TRP A 38 9.91 -3.13 9.67
C TRP A 38 11.08 -4.00 10.13
N ILE A 39 10.87 -5.31 10.30
CA ILE A 39 11.97 -6.27 10.55
C ILE A 39 12.94 -6.25 9.36
N ILE A 40 12.43 -6.41 8.13
CA ILE A 40 13.27 -6.35 6.91
C ILE A 40 14.01 -5.02 6.85
N SER A 41 13.34 -3.92 7.14
CA SER A 41 13.94 -2.59 7.13
C SER A 41 15.07 -2.42 8.14
N VAL A 42 14.86 -2.80 9.41
CA VAL A 42 15.88 -2.66 10.45
C VAL A 42 17.06 -3.60 10.17
N ILE A 43 16.81 -4.82 9.70
CA ILE A 43 17.87 -5.75 9.25
C ILE A 43 18.66 -5.12 8.11
N SER A 44 17.98 -4.58 7.11
CA SER A 44 18.63 -3.93 5.97
C SER A 44 19.50 -2.75 6.43
N PHE A 45 19.00 -1.93 7.35
CA PHE A 45 19.75 -0.82 7.94
C PHE A 45 21.04 -1.30 8.61
N GLU A 46 20.96 -2.33 9.47
CA GLU A 46 22.13 -2.91 10.12
C GLU A 46 23.11 -3.52 9.12
N LEU A 47 22.63 -4.25 8.10
CA LEU A 47 23.48 -4.82 7.05
C LEU A 47 24.29 -3.76 6.30
N PHE A 48 23.66 -2.65 5.91
CA PHE A 48 24.37 -1.55 5.26
C PHE A 48 25.37 -0.85 6.19
N GLN A 49 25.03 -0.69 7.48
CA GLN A 49 25.97 -0.16 8.47
C GLN A 49 27.20 -1.07 8.62
N PHE A 50 26.99 -2.38 8.73
CA PHE A 50 28.08 -3.37 8.83
C PHE A 50 28.92 -3.46 7.55
N ALA A 51 28.31 -3.27 6.37
CA ALA A 51 29.00 -3.15 5.10
C ALA A 51 29.83 -1.85 4.96
N GLY A 52 29.89 -1.02 6.00
CA GLY A 52 30.70 0.20 6.05
C GLY A 52 30.00 1.45 5.52
N PHE A 53 28.71 1.38 5.20
CA PHE A 53 27.98 2.50 4.63
C PHE A 53 27.44 3.45 5.72
N LYS A 54 28.26 4.44 6.10
CA LYS A 54 27.94 5.41 7.16
C LYS A 54 26.90 6.47 6.77
N GLY A 55 26.65 6.67 5.47
CA GLY A 55 25.76 7.72 4.95
C GLY A 55 24.27 7.57 5.29
N LEU A 56 23.85 6.48 5.95
CA LEU A 56 22.48 6.32 6.43
C LEU A 56 22.21 7.08 7.73
N ILE A 57 23.24 7.36 8.53
CA ILE A 57 23.10 8.09 9.79
C ILE A 57 23.51 9.54 9.53
N ILE A 58 22.52 10.40 9.35
CA ILE A 58 22.69 11.85 9.17
C ILE A 58 22.55 12.55 10.52
N ASN A 59 21.56 12.15 11.31
CA ASN A 59 21.36 12.62 12.67
C ASN A 59 20.88 11.44 13.55
N LYS A 60 21.66 11.12 14.58
CA LYS A 60 21.43 9.99 15.46
C LYS A 60 20.18 10.14 16.33
N GLU A 61 19.87 11.35 16.78
CA GLU A 61 18.71 11.64 17.64
C GLU A 61 17.40 11.46 16.86
N ILE A 62 17.32 12.04 15.67
CA ILE A 62 16.16 11.88 14.77
C ILE A 62 15.96 10.41 14.37
N LEU A 63 17.05 9.68 14.16
CA LEU A 63 16.95 8.25 13.86
C LEU A 63 16.48 7.43 15.07
N ASN A 64 16.94 7.76 16.29
CA ASN A 64 16.48 7.11 17.52
C ASN A 64 15.00 7.39 17.79
N GLU A 65 14.53 8.60 17.51
CA GLU A 65 13.11 8.99 17.57
C GLU A 65 12.25 8.07 16.69
N LEU A 66 12.65 7.86 15.43
CA LEU A 66 11.93 6.95 14.54
C LEU A 66 11.87 5.52 15.08
N PHE A 67 12.99 5.00 15.59
CA PHE A 67 13.03 3.67 16.21
C PHE A 67 12.12 3.56 17.44
N LEU A 68 12.01 4.64 18.22
CA LEU A 68 11.11 4.72 19.36
C LEU A 68 9.64 4.65 18.92
N PHE A 69 9.24 5.40 17.89
CA PHE A 69 7.88 5.34 17.34
C PHE A 69 7.54 3.95 16.81
N VAL A 70 8.43 3.33 16.05
CA VAL A 70 8.23 1.97 15.50
C VAL A 70 8.08 0.94 16.62
N SER A 71 8.96 1.01 17.63
CA SER A 71 8.91 0.13 18.80
C SER A 71 7.58 0.29 19.56
N PHE A 72 7.16 1.53 19.78
CA PHE A 72 5.90 1.83 20.46
C PHE A 72 4.68 1.32 19.69
N THR A 73 4.63 1.49 18.37
CA THR A 73 3.56 0.92 17.53
C THR A 73 3.47 -0.59 17.68
N ALA A 74 4.61 -1.30 17.68
CA ALA A 74 4.65 -2.74 17.89
C ALA A 74 4.11 -3.15 19.26
N LEU A 75 4.50 -2.42 20.32
CA LEU A 75 3.98 -2.62 21.67
C LEU A 75 2.47 -2.35 21.76
N CYS A 76 1.95 -1.35 21.05
CA CYS A 76 0.51 -1.09 20.98
C CYS A 76 -0.25 -2.27 20.37
N PHE A 77 0.30 -2.92 19.32
CA PHE A 77 -0.32 -4.12 18.77
C PHE A 77 -0.38 -5.24 19.82
N ILE A 78 0.68 -5.43 20.63
CA ILE A 78 0.65 -6.36 21.77
C ILE A 78 -0.46 -5.98 22.75
N PHE A 79 -0.59 -4.70 23.11
CA PHE A 79 -1.59 -4.26 24.08
C PHE A 79 -3.02 -4.53 23.61
N PHE A 80 -3.39 -4.09 22.41
CA PHE A 80 -4.76 -4.22 21.90
C PHE A 80 -5.11 -5.64 21.45
N GLY A 81 -4.13 -6.44 21.03
CA GLY A 81 -4.37 -7.78 20.50
C GLY A 81 -4.79 -8.84 21.53
N TRP A 82 -5.04 -8.49 22.79
CA TRP A 82 -5.44 -9.46 23.82
C TRP A 82 -6.93 -9.84 23.75
N ASN A 83 -7.79 -8.93 23.29
CA ASN A 83 -9.23 -9.12 23.32
C ASN A 83 -9.73 -10.06 22.20
N ASP A 84 -10.77 -10.84 22.52
CA ASP A 84 -11.53 -11.70 21.59
C ASP A 84 -10.70 -12.72 20.76
N THR A 85 -9.45 -13.01 21.16
CA THR A 85 -8.52 -13.92 20.47
C THR A 85 -9.12 -15.32 20.22
N LYS A 86 -9.81 -15.90 21.21
CA LYS A 86 -10.45 -17.22 21.07
C LYS A 86 -11.57 -17.21 20.02
N LYS A 87 -12.41 -16.17 20.00
CA LYS A 87 -13.50 -16.03 19.03
C LYS A 87 -12.96 -15.89 17.61
N ILE A 88 -11.98 -15.00 17.41
CA ILE A 88 -11.33 -14.79 16.10
C ILE A 88 -10.71 -16.09 15.58
N ARG A 89 -10.00 -16.85 16.43
CA ARG A 89 -9.40 -18.13 16.03
C ARG A 89 -10.43 -19.14 15.53
N GLN A 90 -11.61 -19.17 16.12
CA GLN A 90 -12.63 -20.19 15.84
C GLN A 90 -13.59 -19.81 14.70
N GLN A 91 -13.89 -18.52 14.53
CA GLN A 91 -14.90 -18.09 13.55
C GLN A 91 -14.32 -17.92 12.14
N PRO A 92 -14.91 -18.49 11.08
CA PRO A 92 -14.55 -18.16 9.71
C PRO A 92 -14.98 -16.73 9.38
N ILE A 93 -14.35 -16.14 8.38
CA ILE A 93 -14.83 -14.89 7.79
C ILE A 93 -16.13 -15.18 7.04
N LYS A 94 -17.17 -14.39 7.32
CA LYS A 94 -18.45 -14.49 6.61
C LYS A 94 -18.49 -13.45 5.51
N MET A 95 -17.90 -13.77 4.36
CA MET A 95 -17.77 -12.86 3.23
C MET A 95 -18.51 -13.38 1.99
N ASN A 96 -19.35 -12.53 1.42
CA ASN A 96 -20.10 -12.79 0.20
C ASN A 96 -20.04 -11.55 -0.71
N LEU A 97 -18.85 -11.26 -1.23
CA LEU A 97 -18.67 -10.17 -2.20
C LEU A 97 -19.24 -10.60 -3.55
N PHE A 98 -19.95 -9.70 -4.21
CA PHE A 98 -20.53 -9.98 -5.52
C PHE A 98 -20.13 -8.90 -6.52
N ILE A 99 -19.70 -9.32 -7.71
CA ILE A 99 -19.55 -8.47 -8.89
C ILE A 99 -20.07 -9.29 -10.09
N PRO A 100 -21.02 -8.76 -10.89
CA PRO A 100 -21.51 -9.44 -12.09
C PRO A 100 -20.36 -9.84 -13.00
N TYR A 101 -20.34 -11.11 -13.41
CA TYR A 101 -19.25 -11.66 -14.22
C TYR A 101 -19.01 -10.88 -15.51
N THR A 102 -20.08 -10.48 -16.20
CA THR A 102 -20.00 -9.70 -17.43
C THR A 102 -19.33 -8.34 -17.21
N PHE A 103 -19.70 -7.63 -16.14
CA PHE A 103 -19.08 -6.35 -15.78
C PHE A 103 -17.59 -6.55 -15.44
N PHE A 104 -17.27 -7.52 -14.60
CA PHE A 104 -15.90 -7.87 -14.26
C PHE A 104 -15.06 -8.22 -15.50
N LYS A 105 -15.60 -9.06 -16.39
CA LYS A 105 -14.94 -9.53 -17.62
C LYS A 105 -14.54 -8.38 -18.54
N TYR A 106 -15.48 -7.51 -18.89
CA TYR A 106 -15.21 -6.43 -19.85
C TYR A 106 -14.17 -5.46 -19.32
N PHE A 107 -14.32 -4.99 -18.08
CA PHE A 107 -13.37 -4.06 -17.48
C PHE A 107 -11.99 -4.70 -17.27
N SER A 108 -11.91 -5.96 -16.87
CA SER A 108 -10.62 -6.67 -16.74
C SER A 108 -9.88 -6.79 -18.07
N ILE A 109 -10.58 -7.04 -19.17
CA ILE A 109 -9.99 -7.08 -20.52
C ILE A 109 -9.52 -5.68 -20.92
N ILE A 110 -10.34 -4.65 -20.74
CA ILE A 110 -9.99 -3.25 -21.06
C ILE A 110 -8.74 -2.82 -20.29
N PHE A 111 -8.68 -3.08 -18.98
CA PHE A 111 -7.51 -2.77 -18.16
C PHE A 111 -6.26 -3.49 -18.65
N PHE A 112 -6.38 -4.77 -18.94
CA PHE A 112 -5.24 -5.56 -19.38
C PHE A 112 -4.73 -5.10 -20.75
N VAL A 113 -5.61 -4.87 -21.72
CA VAL A 113 -5.23 -4.38 -23.05
C VAL A 113 -4.58 -3.01 -22.96
N SER A 114 -5.15 -2.08 -22.18
CA SER A 114 -4.57 -0.75 -21.95
C SER A 114 -3.18 -0.84 -21.32
N ALA A 115 -3.01 -1.67 -20.28
CA ALA A 115 -1.73 -1.86 -19.61
C ALA A 115 -0.68 -2.55 -20.51
N PHE A 116 -1.12 -3.49 -21.34
CA PHE A 116 -0.28 -4.17 -22.32
C PHE A 116 0.22 -3.18 -23.39
N ILE A 117 -0.69 -2.37 -23.96
CA ILE A 117 -0.33 -1.32 -24.92
C ILE A 117 0.69 -0.35 -24.29
N ASN A 118 0.39 0.11 -23.07
CA ASN A 118 1.25 1.05 -22.36
C ASN A 118 2.67 0.50 -22.12
N LEU A 119 2.78 -0.76 -21.70
CA LEU A 119 4.07 -1.38 -21.42
C LEU A 119 4.88 -1.67 -22.69
N PHE A 120 4.27 -2.35 -23.67
CA PHE A 120 4.99 -2.92 -24.81
C PHE A 120 5.13 -1.93 -25.98
N PHE A 121 4.19 -1.00 -26.17
CA PHE A 121 4.20 -0.10 -27.32
C PHE A 121 4.54 1.34 -26.96
N ILE A 122 4.17 1.82 -25.77
CA ILE A 122 4.43 3.20 -25.35
C ILE A 122 5.75 3.29 -24.56
N SER A 123 5.92 2.46 -23.53
CA SER A 123 7.02 2.60 -22.56
C SER A 123 8.30 1.82 -22.93
N GLY A 124 8.19 0.74 -23.71
CA GLY A 124 9.34 -0.01 -24.24
C GLY A 124 10.28 -0.65 -23.20
N PHE A 125 9.80 -0.94 -21.98
CA PHE A 125 10.57 -1.52 -20.85
C PHE A 125 11.80 -0.72 -20.38
N ASN A 126 12.01 0.52 -20.82
CA ASN A 126 13.11 1.36 -20.32
C ASN A 126 12.74 2.03 -18.99
N VAL A 127 12.86 1.27 -17.90
CA VAL A 127 12.42 1.65 -16.54
C VAL A 127 13.01 2.98 -16.03
N ALA A 128 14.25 3.33 -16.43
CA ALA A 128 14.88 4.57 -16.00
C ALA A 128 14.28 5.79 -16.73
N LEU A 129 14.16 5.70 -18.06
CA LEU A 129 13.56 6.73 -18.89
C LEU A 129 12.09 6.95 -18.51
N THR A 130 11.31 5.87 -18.43
CA THR A 130 9.87 5.95 -18.16
C THR A 130 9.59 6.47 -16.75
N ARG A 131 10.49 6.22 -15.79
CA ARG A 131 10.39 6.85 -14.46
C ARG A 131 10.62 8.35 -14.52
N ALA A 132 11.60 8.81 -15.30
CA ALA A 132 11.87 10.24 -15.46
C ALA A 132 10.68 10.94 -16.13
N GLU A 133 10.14 10.34 -17.20
CA GLU A 133 8.97 10.85 -17.92
C GLU A 133 7.71 10.88 -17.06
N SER A 134 7.41 9.78 -16.33
CA SER A 134 6.26 9.75 -15.43
C SER A 134 6.37 10.76 -14.28
N THR A 135 7.59 10.98 -13.77
CA THR A 135 7.83 12.01 -12.73
C THR A 135 7.65 13.42 -13.31
N ARG A 136 8.14 13.66 -14.52
CA ARG A 136 7.93 14.94 -15.24
C ARG A 136 6.44 15.18 -15.50
N ALA A 137 5.73 14.21 -16.07
CA ALA A 137 4.30 14.31 -16.33
C ALA A 137 3.49 14.60 -15.06
N LEU A 138 3.87 14.00 -13.92
CA LEU A 138 3.24 14.27 -12.64
C LEU A 138 3.49 15.70 -12.14
N MET A 139 4.72 16.21 -12.31
CA MET A 139 5.08 17.59 -11.96
C MET A 139 4.36 18.60 -12.87
N ASP A 140 4.33 18.35 -14.18
CA ASP A 140 3.65 19.21 -15.16
C ASP A 140 2.15 19.27 -14.88
N PHE A 141 1.55 18.14 -14.50
CA PHE A 141 0.16 18.08 -14.08
C PHE A 141 -0.13 18.87 -12.79
N ALA A 142 0.76 18.80 -11.80
CA ALA A 142 0.60 19.57 -10.58
C ALA A 142 0.76 21.08 -10.84
N ARG A 143 1.69 21.46 -11.71
CA ARG A 143 1.89 22.85 -12.16
C ARG A 143 0.72 23.41 -12.97
N SER A 144 -0.01 22.57 -13.69
CA SER A 144 -1.22 22.98 -14.43
C SER A 144 -2.48 23.11 -13.56
N GLY A 145 -2.33 23.09 -12.24
CA GLY A 145 -3.45 23.25 -11.30
C GLY A 145 -4.33 22.01 -11.17
N GLY A 146 -3.84 20.85 -11.61
CA GLY A 146 -4.54 19.58 -11.39
C GLY A 146 -5.83 19.40 -12.22
N HIS A 147 -5.99 20.15 -13.31
CA HIS A 147 -7.14 20.01 -14.19
C HIS A 147 -6.98 18.82 -15.14
N TYR A 148 -7.84 17.82 -15.00
CA TYR A 148 -7.96 16.76 -16.01
C TYR A 148 -9.01 17.15 -17.06
N GLY A 149 -8.79 16.76 -18.32
CA GLY A 149 -9.89 16.67 -19.26
C GLY A 149 -10.92 15.63 -18.79
N ILE A 150 -12.17 15.76 -19.22
CA ILE A 150 -13.26 14.82 -18.87
C ILE A 150 -12.88 13.37 -19.23
N ILE A 151 -12.21 13.18 -20.37
CA ILE A 151 -11.74 11.86 -20.82
C ILE A 151 -10.70 11.28 -19.86
N ASP A 152 -9.72 12.08 -19.45
CA ASP A 152 -8.69 11.65 -18.48
C ASP A 152 -9.30 11.34 -17.12
N LEU A 153 -10.31 12.09 -16.70
CA LEU A 153 -11.05 11.83 -15.48
C LEU A 153 -11.75 10.47 -15.53
N ILE A 154 -12.47 10.19 -16.61
CA ILE A 154 -13.14 8.90 -16.84
C ILE A 154 -12.12 7.76 -16.81
N ILE A 155 -11.01 7.90 -17.54
CA ILE A 155 -9.93 6.90 -17.57
C ILE A 155 -9.38 6.66 -16.16
N ARG A 156 -9.18 7.71 -15.35
CA ARG A 156 -8.68 7.58 -13.97
C ARG A 156 -9.67 6.89 -13.06
N VAL A 157 -10.95 7.26 -13.11
CA VAL A 157 -12.01 6.61 -12.34
C VAL A 157 -12.12 5.14 -12.71
N ILE A 158 -12.05 4.82 -14.01
CA ILE A 158 -12.02 3.45 -14.51
C ILE A 158 -10.77 2.73 -13.96
N ASN A 159 -9.58 3.30 -14.08
CA ASN A 159 -8.35 2.72 -13.53
C ASN A 159 -8.38 2.50 -12.01
N MET A 160 -9.13 3.29 -11.25
CA MET A 160 -9.30 3.07 -9.81
C MET A 160 -10.04 1.75 -9.50
N LEU A 161 -10.86 1.22 -10.41
CA LEU A 161 -11.51 -0.10 -10.25
C LEU A 161 -10.51 -1.27 -10.20
N SER A 162 -9.27 -1.06 -10.67
CA SER A 162 -8.22 -2.07 -10.61
C SER A 162 -8.02 -2.63 -9.20
N LEU A 163 -8.16 -1.80 -8.15
CA LEU A 163 -7.92 -2.23 -6.78
C LEU A 163 -8.99 -3.20 -6.25
N PRO A 164 -10.29 -2.85 -6.18
CA PRO A 164 -11.31 -3.79 -5.72
C PRO A 164 -11.41 -5.01 -6.63
N PHE A 165 -11.15 -4.87 -7.93
CA PHE A 165 -11.08 -6.00 -8.84
C PHE A 165 -9.91 -6.92 -8.52
N THR A 166 -8.74 -6.40 -8.19
CA THR A 166 -7.58 -7.22 -7.78
C THR A 166 -7.87 -8.00 -6.49
N ILE A 167 -8.58 -7.40 -5.52
CA ILE A 167 -9.01 -8.09 -4.29
C ILE A 167 -10.05 -9.17 -4.62
N TYR A 168 -11.08 -8.82 -5.39
CA TYR A 168 -12.14 -9.75 -5.80
C TYR A 168 -11.59 -10.95 -6.59
N SER A 169 -10.68 -10.68 -7.51
CA SER A 169 -9.89 -11.68 -8.23
C SER A 169 -9.19 -12.66 -7.29
N GLY A 170 -8.46 -12.15 -6.30
CA GLY A 170 -7.80 -12.97 -5.29
C GLY A 170 -8.79 -13.83 -4.52
N TRP A 171 -9.95 -13.27 -4.14
CA TRP A 171 -11.01 -13.99 -3.44
C TRP A 171 -11.62 -15.13 -4.28
N ILE A 172 -11.97 -14.88 -5.55
CA ILE A 172 -12.50 -15.93 -6.44
C ILE A 172 -11.47 -17.01 -6.71
N VAL A 173 -10.23 -16.63 -7.06
CA VAL A 173 -9.15 -17.58 -7.30
C VAL A 173 -8.91 -18.43 -6.06
N GLY A 174 -8.89 -17.80 -4.88
CA GLY A 174 -8.75 -18.48 -3.60
C GLY A 174 -9.89 -19.46 -3.33
N ASN A 175 -11.14 -19.04 -3.51
CA ASN A 175 -12.31 -19.90 -3.28
C ASN A 175 -12.26 -21.14 -4.19
N ASN A 176 -11.91 -20.99 -5.47
CA ASN A 176 -11.77 -22.11 -6.38
C ASN A 176 -10.59 -23.01 -6.00
N PHE A 177 -9.43 -22.42 -5.75
CA PHE A 177 -8.20 -23.14 -5.41
C PHE A 177 -8.33 -23.92 -4.10
N PHE A 178 -8.92 -23.32 -3.08
CA PHE A 178 -9.07 -23.92 -1.75
C PHE A 178 -10.28 -24.84 -1.64
N SER A 179 -11.32 -24.69 -2.46
CA SER A 179 -12.43 -25.67 -2.53
C SER A 179 -12.07 -26.92 -3.35
N GLY A 180 -10.94 -26.92 -4.05
CA GLY A 180 -10.52 -28.03 -4.91
C GLY A 180 -11.11 -27.98 -6.32
N ASN A 181 -11.82 -26.91 -6.67
CA ASN A 181 -12.34 -26.70 -8.02
C ASN A 181 -11.19 -26.36 -8.98
N LYS A 182 -10.92 -27.25 -9.94
CA LYS A 182 -9.79 -27.12 -10.89
C LYS A 182 -10.00 -26.05 -11.96
N LYS A 183 -11.22 -25.56 -12.18
CA LYS A 183 -11.52 -24.61 -13.26
C LYS A 183 -11.53 -23.17 -12.77
N THR A 184 -10.35 -22.58 -12.58
CA THR A 184 -10.23 -21.12 -12.42
C THR A 184 -10.03 -20.48 -13.78
N ASN A 185 -10.96 -19.62 -14.20
CA ASN A 185 -10.83 -18.88 -15.45
C ASN A 185 -9.66 -17.89 -15.37
N TRP A 186 -8.80 -17.87 -16.39
CA TRP A 186 -7.66 -16.95 -16.51
C TRP A 186 -8.06 -15.48 -16.36
N ILE A 187 -9.31 -15.13 -16.70
CA ILE A 187 -9.80 -13.76 -16.63
C ILE A 187 -9.65 -13.12 -15.24
N TYR A 188 -9.70 -13.93 -14.18
CA TYR A 188 -9.52 -13.45 -12.81
C TYR A 188 -8.09 -13.00 -12.51
N PHE A 189 -7.09 -13.35 -13.32
CA PHE A 189 -5.73 -12.85 -13.14
C PHE A 189 -5.45 -11.55 -13.91
N LEU A 190 -6.32 -11.14 -14.84
CA LEU A 190 -6.10 -9.95 -15.67
C LEU A 190 -5.94 -8.65 -14.86
N PRO A 191 -6.74 -8.35 -13.81
CA PRO A 191 -6.55 -7.13 -13.02
C PRO A 191 -5.17 -7.07 -12.33
N LEU A 192 -4.68 -8.21 -11.82
CA LEU A 192 -3.35 -8.33 -11.23
C LEU A 192 -2.28 -8.01 -12.27
N PHE A 193 -2.31 -8.66 -13.44
CA PHE A 193 -1.32 -8.43 -14.49
C PHE A 193 -1.38 -7.02 -15.05
N ALA A 194 -2.57 -6.45 -15.23
CA ALA A 194 -2.74 -5.08 -15.69
C ALA A 194 -2.06 -4.08 -14.73
N THR A 195 -2.24 -4.26 -13.42
CA THR A 195 -1.61 -3.40 -12.42
C THR A 195 -0.09 -3.56 -12.40
N ILE A 196 0.42 -4.79 -12.53
CA ILE A 196 1.85 -5.07 -12.64
C ILE A 196 2.44 -4.44 -13.90
N PHE A 197 1.79 -4.59 -15.05
CA PHE A 197 2.28 -4.05 -16.32
C PHE A 197 2.32 -2.53 -16.31
N ASN A 198 1.28 -1.87 -15.77
CA ASN A 198 1.28 -0.42 -15.59
C ASN A 198 2.37 0.05 -14.61
N ALA A 199 2.63 -0.71 -13.54
CA ALA A 199 3.72 -0.38 -12.62
C ALA A 199 5.10 -0.46 -13.30
N ILE A 200 5.33 -1.50 -14.11
CA ILE A 200 6.55 -1.66 -14.90
C ILE A 200 6.66 -0.54 -15.95
N ALA A 201 5.57 -0.22 -16.64
CA ALA A 201 5.50 0.84 -17.64
C ALA A 201 5.89 2.19 -17.03
N GLY A 202 5.35 2.54 -15.86
CA GLY A 202 5.73 3.74 -15.11
C GLY A 202 7.11 3.69 -14.41
N GLY A 203 7.89 2.63 -14.65
CA GLY A 203 9.22 2.44 -14.09
C GLY A 203 9.24 2.24 -12.56
N GLY A 204 8.13 1.80 -11.96
CA GLY A 204 7.89 1.73 -10.52
C GLY A 204 7.99 0.33 -9.93
N ARG A 205 8.36 0.25 -8.64
CA ARG A 205 8.43 -1.01 -7.86
C ARG A 205 7.21 -1.19 -6.92
N SER A 206 6.75 -0.10 -6.32
CA SER A 206 5.66 -0.10 -5.31
C SER A 206 4.32 -0.56 -5.88
N GLY A 207 4.01 -0.22 -7.13
CA GLY A 207 2.78 -0.67 -7.79
C GLY A 207 2.66 -2.20 -7.89
N ILE A 208 3.77 -2.90 -8.14
CA ILE A 208 3.82 -4.36 -8.17
C ILE A 208 3.56 -4.93 -6.77
N LEU A 209 4.25 -4.40 -5.76
CA LEU A 209 4.06 -4.80 -4.36
C LEU A 209 2.60 -4.65 -3.93
N TYR A 210 1.96 -3.53 -4.29
CA TYR A 210 0.56 -3.28 -3.97
C TYR A 210 -0.39 -4.22 -4.71
N ALA A 211 -0.20 -4.44 -6.02
CA ALA A 211 -1.01 -5.38 -6.79
C ALA A 211 -0.97 -6.78 -6.19
N THR A 212 0.24 -7.29 -5.89
CA THR A 212 0.43 -8.59 -5.27
C THR A 212 -0.17 -8.65 -3.88
N SER A 213 0.00 -7.61 -3.06
CA SER A 213 -0.52 -7.58 -1.69
C SER A 213 -2.05 -7.56 -1.64
N TYR A 214 -2.72 -6.84 -2.53
CA TYR A 214 -4.19 -6.84 -2.63
C TYR A 214 -4.74 -8.17 -3.15
N PHE A 215 -4.06 -8.78 -4.12
CA PHE A 215 -4.43 -10.10 -4.60
C PHE A 215 -4.29 -11.16 -3.50
N VAL A 216 -3.16 -11.12 -2.76
CA VAL A 216 -2.93 -11.99 -1.59
C VAL A 216 -3.95 -11.72 -0.48
N LEU A 217 -4.33 -10.46 -0.24
CA LEU A 217 -5.39 -10.12 0.70
C LEU A 217 -6.71 -10.82 0.33
N GLY A 218 -7.11 -10.77 -0.95
CA GLY A 218 -8.26 -11.51 -1.46
C GLY A 218 -8.14 -13.03 -1.28
N LEU A 219 -6.97 -13.60 -1.58
CA LEU A 219 -6.71 -15.04 -1.34
C LEU A 219 -6.86 -15.40 0.14
N LEU A 220 -6.36 -14.57 1.05
CA LEU A 220 -6.47 -14.81 2.48
C LEU A 220 -7.91 -14.67 2.97
N PHE A 221 -8.69 -13.73 2.45
CA PHE A 221 -10.13 -13.67 2.71
C PHE A 221 -10.82 -14.98 2.33
N ALA A 222 -10.53 -15.53 1.15
CA ALA A 222 -11.08 -16.81 0.71
C ALA A 222 -10.60 -17.97 1.61
N LEU A 223 -9.30 -18.03 1.91
CA LEU A 223 -8.71 -19.06 2.76
C LEU A 223 -9.43 -19.13 4.10
N PHE A 224 -9.61 -17.98 4.77
CA PHE A 224 -10.20 -17.89 6.10
C PHE A 224 -11.73 -17.82 6.11
N SER A 225 -12.39 -17.84 4.94
CA SER A 225 -13.84 -18.02 4.84
C SER A 225 -14.25 -19.50 4.91
N LEU A 226 -13.31 -20.43 4.71
CA LEU A 226 -13.57 -21.87 4.74
C LEU A 226 -13.39 -22.43 6.16
N ASN A 227 -14.27 -23.31 6.63
CA ASN A 227 -14.17 -23.90 7.99
C ASN A 227 -13.09 -24.99 8.15
N ASN A 228 -12.33 -25.32 7.10
CA ASN A 228 -11.51 -26.54 7.03
C ASN A 228 -10.04 -26.32 7.40
N ASP A 229 -9.29 -27.42 7.53
CA ASP A 229 -7.85 -27.41 7.79
C ASP A 229 -7.08 -26.56 6.76
N TYR A 230 -6.64 -25.39 7.22
CA TYR A 230 -6.00 -24.37 6.39
C TYR A 230 -4.56 -24.75 6.03
N TRP A 231 -3.92 -25.65 6.78
CA TRP A 231 -2.47 -25.80 6.75
C TRP A 231 -1.90 -26.31 5.41
N PRO A 232 -2.41 -27.41 4.81
CA PRO A 232 -1.90 -27.88 3.53
C PRO A 232 -2.10 -26.85 2.40
N LYS A 233 -3.25 -26.17 2.44
CA LYS A 233 -3.65 -25.12 1.50
C LYS A 233 -2.73 -23.90 1.60
N LEU A 234 -2.48 -23.44 2.82
CA LEU A 234 -1.60 -22.33 3.11
C LEU A 234 -0.16 -22.63 2.71
N LYS A 235 0.36 -23.82 3.02
CA LYS A 235 1.74 -24.22 2.63
C LYS A 235 1.94 -24.10 1.12
N ARG A 236 0.94 -24.52 0.32
CA ARG A 236 0.97 -24.40 -1.13
C ARG A 236 0.94 -22.93 -1.59
N THR A 237 0.10 -22.10 -0.97
CA THR A 237 0.05 -20.65 -1.25
C THR A 237 1.38 -19.96 -0.91
N LEU A 238 1.97 -20.26 0.26
CA LEU A 238 3.25 -19.69 0.69
C LEU A 238 4.40 -20.00 -0.29
N LYS A 239 4.40 -21.20 -0.90
CA LYS A 239 5.37 -21.53 -1.96
C LYS A 239 5.27 -20.57 -3.16
N TYR A 240 4.06 -20.27 -3.63
CA TYR A 240 3.87 -19.32 -4.74
C TYR A 240 4.21 -17.88 -4.35
N VAL A 241 3.86 -17.47 -3.12
CA VAL A 241 4.23 -16.15 -2.59
C VAL A 241 5.76 -16.01 -2.54
N LEU A 242 6.49 -17.05 -2.13
CA LEU A 242 7.95 -17.05 -2.13
C LEU A 242 8.54 -16.91 -3.55
N ILE A 243 7.99 -17.64 -4.53
CA ILE A 243 8.41 -17.52 -5.93
C ILE A 243 8.18 -16.10 -6.45
N LEU A 244 7.00 -15.53 -6.21
CA LEU A 244 6.68 -14.16 -6.59
C LEU A 244 7.60 -13.14 -5.90
N PHE A 245 7.94 -13.36 -4.63
CA PHE A 245 8.89 -12.52 -3.90
C PHE A 245 10.30 -12.59 -4.49
N LEU A 246 10.78 -13.78 -4.87
CA LEU A 246 12.08 -13.94 -5.53
C LEU A 246 12.12 -13.22 -6.89
N LEU A 247 11.09 -13.41 -7.73
CA LEU A 247 10.95 -12.71 -9.00
C LEU A 247 10.90 -11.19 -8.83
N PHE A 248 10.11 -10.71 -7.85
CA PHE A 248 10.04 -9.30 -7.50
C PHE A 248 11.39 -8.76 -7.01
N SER A 249 12.13 -9.53 -6.23
CA SER A 249 13.46 -9.14 -5.73
C SER A 249 14.45 -8.96 -6.88
N ILE A 250 14.49 -9.90 -7.81
CA ILE A 250 15.31 -9.82 -9.02
C ILE A 250 14.94 -8.59 -9.85
N TYR A 251 13.64 -8.39 -10.10
CA TYR A 251 13.15 -7.21 -10.82
C TYR A 251 13.53 -5.90 -10.10
N SER A 252 13.30 -5.82 -8.79
CA SER A 252 13.63 -4.66 -7.97
C SER A 252 15.12 -4.32 -8.03
N THR A 253 15.98 -5.34 -7.98
CA THR A 253 17.43 -5.20 -8.16
C THR A 253 17.78 -4.69 -9.56
N TYR A 254 17.16 -5.24 -10.61
CA TYR A 254 17.31 -4.73 -11.98
C TYR A 254 16.92 -3.24 -12.07
N VAL A 255 15.78 -2.83 -11.52
CA VAL A 255 15.35 -1.42 -11.50
C VAL A 255 16.39 -0.54 -10.79
N SER A 256 16.93 -1.01 -9.67
CA SER A 256 17.94 -0.27 -8.91
C SER A 256 19.18 -0.03 -9.76
N VAL A 257 19.79 -1.11 -10.25
CA VAL A 257 21.01 -1.06 -11.06
C VAL A 257 20.82 -0.21 -12.31
N SER A 258 19.68 -0.32 -12.99
CA SER A 258 19.37 0.47 -14.19
C SER A 258 19.32 1.97 -13.91
N ARG A 259 18.72 2.40 -12.78
CA ARG A 259 18.66 3.82 -12.40
C ARG A 259 20.03 4.40 -12.05
N TYR A 260 20.87 3.65 -11.34
CA TYR A 260 22.22 4.13 -11.02
C TYR A 260 23.11 4.26 -12.26
N LYS A 261 22.98 3.33 -13.20
CA LYS A 261 23.70 3.42 -14.49
C LYS A 261 23.29 4.67 -15.26
N SER A 262 21.99 5.02 -15.29
CA SER A 262 21.53 6.24 -15.96
C SER A 262 21.97 7.53 -15.26
N GLU A 263 22.07 7.53 -13.93
CA GLU A 263 22.46 8.72 -13.15
C GLU A 263 23.99 8.93 -13.08
N LYS A 264 24.80 8.04 -13.67
CA LYS A 264 26.28 8.04 -13.59
C LYS A 264 26.84 8.07 -12.15
N VAL A 265 26.01 7.80 -11.15
CA VAL A 265 26.43 7.70 -9.76
C VAL A 265 27.00 6.30 -9.55
N THR A 266 28.30 6.21 -9.30
CA THR A 266 28.94 4.95 -8.90
C THR A 266 28.21 4.46 -7.65
N ASN A 267 27.47 3.36 -7.76
CA ASN A 267 26.61 2.91 -6.67
C ASN A 267 27.45 2.32 -5.52
N LEU A 268 27.85 3.20 -4.59
CA LEU A 268 28.58 2.83 -3.38
C LEU A 268 27.77 1.82 -2.53
N TYR A 269 26.44 1.90 -2.52
CA TYR A 269 25.58 0.93 -1.84
C TYR A 269 25.71 -0.46 -2.46
N TYR A 270 25.55 -0.57 -3.78
CA TYR A 270 25.64 -1.85 -4.48
C TYR A 270 27.05 -2.44 -4.39
N LYS A 271 28.09 -1.62 -4.60
CA LYS A 271 29.49 -2.08 -4.46
C LYS A 271 29.78 -2.55 -3.03
N SER A 272 29.31 -1.83 -2.00
CA SER A 272 29.53 -2.23 -0.60
C SER A 272 28.83 -3.56 -0.24
N LEU A 273 27.62 -3.79 -0.76
CA LEU A 273 26.88 -5.05 -0.55
C LEU A 273 27.48 -6.20 -1.37
N ASP A 274 27.90 -5.94 -2.61
CA ASP A 274 28.50 -6.96 -3.50
C ASP A 274 29.85 -7.45 -2.94
N LEU A 275 30.65 -6.55 -2.35
CA LEU A 275 31.94 -6.89 -1.75
C LEU A 275 31.80 -7.64 -0.43
N ASN A 276 30.86 -7.24 0.45
CA ASN A 276 30.75 -7.81 1.80
C ASN A 276 29.76 -8.98 1.89
N TYR A 277 28.71 -9.00 1.05
CA TYR A 277 27.61 -9.98 1.12
C TYR A 277 27.09 -10.37 -0.29
N PRO A 278 27.90 -11.04 -1.14
CA PRO A 278 27.57 -11.31 -2.54
C PRO A 278 26.28 -12.13 -2.73
N TYR A 279 25.92 -12.98 -1.75
CA TYR A 279 24.70 -13.79 -1.79
C TYR A 279 23.41 -12.96 -1.63
N LEU A 280 23.49 -11.71 -1.13
CA LEU A 280 22.35 -10.80 -1.00
C LEU A 280 22.11 -9.98 -2.27
N LYS A 281 22.96 -10.11 -3.29
CA LYS A 281 22.87 -9.37 -4.56
C LYS A 281 21.49 -9.44 -5.23
N PRO A 282 20.80 -10.59 -5.31
CA PRO A 282 19.46 -10.65 -5.90
C PRO A 282 18.41 -9.83 -5.12
N PHE A 283 18.66 -9.54 -3.85
CA PHE A 283 17.77 -8.82 -2.94
C PHE A 283 18.14 -7.35 -2.79
N PHE A 284 19.25 -6.89 -3.39
CA PHE A 284 19.76 -5.53 -3.23
C PHE A 284 18.67 -4.47 -3.39
N GLY A 285 17.88 -4.55 -4.46
CA GLY A 285 16.85 -3.54 -4.72
C GLY A 285 15.73 -3.51 -3.69
N VAL A 286 15.46 -4.62 -2.99
CA VAL A 286 14.48 -4.68 -1.90
C VAL A 286 15.11 -4.12 -0.62
N LEU A 287 16.34 -4.53 -0.28
CA LEU A 287 17.07 -4.07 0.90
C LEU A 287 17.32 -2.55 0.84
N GLU A 288 17.75 -2.05 -0.31
CA GLU A 288 17.93 -0.63 -0.59
C GLU A 288 16.62 0.14 -0.37
N TYR A 289 15.54 -0.33 -0.99
CA TYR A 289 14.22 0.31 -0.89
C TYR A 289 13.70 0.31 0.56
N ALA A 290 14.02 -0.74 1.33
CA ALA A 290 13.68 -0.88 2.75
C ALA A 290 14.57 -0.02 3.68
N VAL A 291 15.51 0.76 3.17
CA VAL A 291 16.42 1.60 3.99
C VAL A 291 16.33 3.08 3.62
N PHE A 292 15.94 3.43 2.39
CA PHE A 292 15.87 4.83 1.97
C PHE A 292 14.95 5.71 2.81
N HIS A 293 13.91 5.15 3.43
CA HIS A 293 13.02 5.92 4.29
C HIS A 293 13.68 6.40 5.59
N TYR A 294 14.79 5.80 6.05
CA TYR A 294 15.55 6.33 7.19
C TYR A 294 16.21 7.67 6.83
N GLN A 295 16.80 7.75 5.64
CA GLN A 295 17.36 9.01 5.12
C GLN A 295 16.24 10.01 4.83
N GLY A 296 15.16 9.55 4.18
CA GLY A 296 13.98 10.36 3.93
C GLY A 296 13.40 10.97 5.20
N TYR A 297 13.23 10.18 6.26
CA TYR A 297 12.78 10.67 7.56
C TYR A 297 13.75 11.73 8.13
N GLN A 298 15.05 11.44 8.16
CA GLN A 298 16.04 12.35 8.74
C GLN A 298 16.16 13.70 8.04
N TRP A 299 16.17 13.73 6.70
CA TRP A 299 16.20 14.99 5.95
C TRP A 299 14.90 15.76 6.12
N ARG A 300 13.76 15.10 5.91
CA ARG A 300 12.46 15.77 5.94
C ARG A 300 12.08 16.23 7.34
N ARG A 301 12.53 15.55 8.39
CA ARG A 301 12.35 15.97 9.78
C ARG A 301 13.01 17.31 10.08
N LYS A 302 14.09 17.66 9.37
CA LYS A 302 14.79 18.95 9.49
C LYS A 302 14.20 20.00 8.56
N ASP A 303 13.93 19.62 7.32
CA ASP A 303 13.70 20.59 6.26
C ASP A 303 12.20 20.85 5.98
N MET A 304 11.29 20.03 6.52
CA MET A 304 9.85 20.12 6.24
C MET A 304 8.94 20.16 7.46
N VAL A 305 9.41 19.77 8.65
CA VAL A 305 8.56 19.78 9.84
C VAL A 305 8.49 21.20 10.38
N THR A 306 7.28 21.71 10.56
CA THR A 306 7.04 23.05 11.09
C THR A 306 7.01 23.04 12.61
N SER A 307 7.27 24.20 13.24
CA SER A 307 7.09 24.36 14.69
C SER A 307 5.62 24.42 15.10
N GLU A 308 4.75 24.83 14.17
CA GLU A 308 3.31 24.87 14.36
C GLU A 308 2.68 23.51 14.08
N LEU A 309 1.87 23.05 15.02
CA LEU A 309 1.13 21.79 14.93
C LEU A 309 -0.19 22.02 14.19
N GLU A 310 -0.41 21.32 13.09
CA GLU A 310 -1.64 21.41 12.30
C GLU A 310 -2.73 20.42 12.78
N LEU A 311 -2.52 19.76 13.93
CA LEU A 311 -3.50 18.98 14.70
C LEU A 311 -4.33 17.98 13.89
N GLY A 312 -3.69 17.32 12.92
CA GLY A 312 -4.27 16.24 12.13
C GLY A 312 -4.66 16.64 10.71
N GLN A 313 -4.51 17.90 10.33
CA GLN A 313 -4.84 18.35 8.98
C GLN A 313 -4.02 17.61 7.91
N LYS A 314 -2.72 17.39 8.13
CA LYS A 314 -1.85 16.65 7.18
C LYS A 314 -2.10 15.14 7.24
N THR A 315 -2.35 14.60 8.42
CA THR A 315 -2.56 13.18 8.74
C THR A 315 -3.87 12.68 8.15
N PHE A 316 -4.93 13.47 8.30
CA PHE A 316 -6.25 13.17 7.79
C PHE A 316 -6.49 13.77 6.40
N ASN A 317 -5.42 14.21 5.73
CA ASN A 317 -5.56 14.85 4.43
C ASN A 317 -6.26 13.94 3.40
N PHE A 318 -6.09 12.62 3.54
CA PHE A 318 -6.79 11.66 2.71
C PHE A 318 -8.32 11.67 2.80
N ILE A 319 -8.87 12.18 3.90
CA ILE A 319 -10.31 12.39 4.12
C ILE A 319 -10.69 13.81 3.68
N THR A 320 -9.92 14.82 4.08
CA THR A 320 -10.25 16.23 3.82
C THR A 320 -10.05 16.63 2.36
N ALA A 321 -9.05 16.05 1.69
CA ALA A 321 -8.83 16.15 0.24
C ALA A 321 -9.85 15.36 -0.58
N PHE A 322 -10.91 14.85 0.04
CA PHE A 322 -12.07 14.33 -0.69
C PHE A 322 -12.61 15.44 -1.60
N ASN A 323 -12.68 15.12 -2.89
CA ASN A 323 -13.19 16.01 -3.92
C ASN A 323 -14.10 15.18 -4.83
N ILE A 324 -15.22 15.77 -5.26
CA ILE A 324 -16.13 15.20 -6.24
C ILE A 324 -15.60 15.55 -7.65
N PRO A 325 -14.97 14.60 -8.37
CA PRO A 325 -14.15 14.93 -9.53
C PRO A 325 -14.98 15.55 -10.66
N VAL A 326 -16.22 15.09 -10.84
CA VAL A 326 -17.14 15.58 -11.88
C VAL A 326 -17.65 16.98 -11.57
N ILE A 327 -18.07 17.25 -10.32
CA ILE A 327 -18.56 18.57 -9.90
C ILE A 327 -17.41 19.58 -9.94
N SER A 328 -16.22 19.19 -9.47
CA SER A 328 -15.08 20.09 -9.45
C SER A 328 -14.61 20.54 -10.83
N GLN A 329 -14.77 19.69 -11.84
CA GLN A 329 -14.48 20.03 -13.23
C GLN A 329 -15.63 20.76 -13.93
N LEU A 330 -16.88 20.32 -13.74
CA LEU A 330 -18.05 20.95 -14.39
C LEU A 330 -18.25 22.39 -13.94
N PHE A 331 -18.03 22.68 -12.65
CA PHE A 331 -18.24 24.03 -12.11
C PHE A 331 -16.95 24.84 -12.01
N ARG A 332 -15.80 24.29 -12.43
CA ARG A 332 -14.45 24.87 -12.24
C ARG A 332 -14.20 25.39 -10.82
N LYS A 333 -14.91 24.84 -9.85
CA LYS A 333 -14.77 25.14 -8.42
C LYS A 333 -14.30 23.85 -7.78
N ASN A 334 -13.12 23.85 -7.18
CA ASN A 334 -12.68 22.69 -6.42
C ASN A 334 -13.61 22.55 -5.20
N VAL A 335 -14.54 21.58 -5.25
CA VAL A 335 -15.49 21.28 -4.18
C VAL A 335 -14.88 20.15 -3.35
N SER A 336 -13.89 20.51 -2.55
CA SER A 336 -13.29 19.65 -1.54
C SER A 336 -13.68 20.11 -0.13
N LEU A 337 -13.64 19.19 0.84
CA LEU A 337 -13.80 19.59 2.25
C LEU A 337 -12.73 20.59 2.65
N GLU A 338 -11.50 20.44 2.14
CA GLU A 338 -10.44 21.44 2.31
C GLU A 338 -10.87 22.84 1.89
N ASN A 339 -11.46 23.00 0.70
CA ASN A 339 -11.85 24.33 0.22
C ASN A 339 -13.05 24.90 0.97
N ILE A 340 -13.97 24.04 1.41
CA ILE A 340 -15.14 24.45 2.20
C ILE A 340 -14.71 24.92 3.60
N PHE A 341 -13.73 24.23 4.20
CA PHE A 341 -13.25 24.51 5.56
C PHE A 341 -11.94 25.33 5.60
N HIS A 342 -11.49 25.85 4.46
CA HIS A 342 -10.24 26.61 4.31
C HIS A 342 -9.00 25.88 4.85
N LEU A 343 -8.94 24.55 4.68
CA LEU A 343 -7.78 23.74 5.05
C LEU A 343 -6.71 23.84 3.95
N LYS A 344 -5.45 23.89 4.37
CA LYS A 344 -4.27 23.79 3.50
C LYS A 344 -4.21 22.41 2.87
N HIS A 345 -4.18 22.38 1.54
CA HIS A 345 -3.94 21.15 0.79
C HIS A 345 -2.45 20.82 0.85
N GLU A 346 -2.12 19.62 1.35
CA GLU A 346 -0.73 19.16 1.38
C GLU A 346 -0.61 17.82 0.66
N ASP A 347 -0.04 17.82 -0.56
CA ASP A 347 0.25 16.61 -1.30
C ASP A 347 1.75 16.38 -1.52
N ASN A 348 2.13 15.13 -1.81
CA ASN A 348 3.54 14.79 -1.99
C ASN A 348 4.15 15.40 -3.24
N VAL A 349 3.33 15.70 -4.24
CA VAL A 349 3.83 16.25 -5.50
C VAL A 349 4.29 17.68 -5.26
N THR A 350 3.46 18.47 -4.58
CA THR A 350 3.75 19.83 -4.14
C THR A 350 4.98 19.84 -3.22
N ARG A 351 5.00 19.01 -2.17
CA ARG A 351 6.18 18.89 -1.28
C ARG A 351 7.46 18.50 -2.02
N THR A 352 7.36 17.64 -3.04
CA THR A 352 8.50 17.24 -3.88
C THR A 352 8.97 18.40 -4.76
N MET A 353 8.04 19.17 -5.34
CA MET A 353 8.36 20.34 -6.16
C MET A 353 9.03 21.43 -5.34
N GLU A 354 8.46 21.80 -4.18
CA GLU A 354 9.04 22.76 -3.24
C GLU A 354 10.45 22.34 -2.83
N SER A 355 10.63 21.06 -2.48
CA SER A 355 11.95 20.54 -2.11
C SER A 355 12.98 20.63 -3.22
N LYS A 356 12.53 20.40 -4.46
CA LYS A 356 13.38 20.46 -5.65
C LYS A 356 13.79 21.90 -5.94
N GLU A 357 12.85 22.84 -5.82
CA GLU A 357 13.09 24.28 -6.02
C GLU A 357 14.03 24.86 -4.96
N LEU A 358 13.92 24.38 -3.72
CA LEU A 358 14.83 24.72 -2.61
C LEU A 358 16.19 23.99 -2.68
N GLY A 359 16.42 23.12 -3.67
CA GLY A 359 17.67 22.38 -3.80
C GLY A 359 17.95 21.39 -2.66
N LEU A 360 16.90 20.92 -1.97
CA LEU A 360 17.06 20.04 -0.81
C LEU A 360 17.59 18.65 -1.22
N PRO A 361 18.53 18.08 -0.44
CA PRO A 361 19.05 16.75 -0.73
C PRO A 361 17.94 15.71 -0.67
N GLY A 362 17.99 14.74 -1.59
CA GLY A 362 17.01 13.66 -1.64
C GLY A 362 15.56 14.13 -1.75
N PHE A 363 15.28 15.21 -2.48
CA PHE A 363 13.91 15.73 -2.73
C PHE A 363 12.93 14.66 -3.25
N SER A 364 13.45 13.63 -3.92
CA SER A 364 12.66 12.51 -4.45
C SER A 364 12.57 11.30 -3.49
N ILE A 365 13.24 11.35 -2.33
CA ILE A 365 13.24 10.26 -1.35
C ILE A 365 12.03 10.39 -0.43
N THR A 366 11.25 9.32 -0.34
CA THR A 366 10.07 9.21 0.52
C THR A 366 10.47 9.10 1.99
N ALA A 367 9.76 9.81 2.87
CA ALA A 367 9.85 9.64 4.33
C ALA A 367 8.85 8.58 4.83
N THR A 368 8.93 8.23 6.11
CA THR A 368 7.98 7.34 6.78
C THR A 368 6.68 8.07 7.14
N VAL A 369 5.62 7.30 7.42
CA VAL A 369 4.32 7.83 7.87
C VAL A 369 4.43 8.65 9.16
N TYR A 370 5.40 8.33 10.01
CA TYR A 370 5.63 9.02 11.28
C TYR A 370 6.04 10.47 11.09
N LEU A 371 6.57 10.85 9.92
CA LEU A 371 6.90 12.24 9.64
C LEU A 371 5.65 13.13 9.70
N ILE A 372 4.56 12.74 9.01
CA ILE A 372 3.29 13.50 9.05
C ILE A 372 2.68 13.49 10.45
N LEU A 373 2.70 12.34 11.13
CA LEU A 373 2.18 12.29 12.51
C LEU A 373 2.95 13.23 13.43
N PHE A 374 4.27 13.32 13.25
CA PHE A 374 5.11 14.25 13.99
C PHE A 374 4.77 15.70 13.64
N ASP A 375 4.67 16.02 12.36
CA ASP A 375 4.39 17.37 11.86
C ASP A 375 3.04 17.91 12.37
N ASP A 376 2.04 17.04 12.49
CA ASP A 376 0.70 17.41 12.97
C ASP A 376 0.57 17.45 14.50
N PHE A 377 1.17 16.50 15.20
CA PHE A 377 0.87 16.25 16.61
C PHE A 377 2.08 16.41 17.54
N GLY A 378 3.27 16.64 16.98
CA GLY A 378 4.52 16.69 17.70
C GLY A 378 4.92 15.34 18.30
N PHE A 379 6.06 15.33 18.99
CA PHE A 379 6.66 14.11 19.53
C PHE A 379 5.69 13.28 20.39
N TYR A 380 5.05 13.90 21.39
CA TYR A 380 4.13 13.20 22.29
C TYR A 380 2.83 12.79 21.61
N GLY A 381 2.32 13.64 20.71
CA GLY A 381 1.08 13.36 20.00
C GLY A 381 1.19 12.17 19.04
N VAL A 382 2.37 11.90 18.48
CA VAL A 382 2.62 10.67 17.69
C VAL A 382 2.28 9.41 18.49
N PHE A 383 2.64 9.35 19.77
CA PHE A 383 2.34 8.19 20.62
C PHE A 383 0.83 8.05 20.85
N ILE A 384 0.15 9.15 21.17
CA ILE A 384 -1.29 9.15 21.43
C ILE A 384 -2.06 8.70 20.17
N ILE A 385 -1.77 9.31 19.01
CA ILE A 385 -2.49 9.00 17.77
C ILE A 385 -2.20 7.57 17.31
N THR A 386 -0.97 7.09 17.48
CA THR A 386 -0.59 5.70 17.18
C THR A 386 -1.39 4.73 18.04
N PHE A 387 -1.50 4.99 19.34
CA PHE A 387 -2.28 4.15 20.25
C PHE A 387 -3.75 4.06 19.80
N LEU A 388 -4.37 5.19 19.45
CA LEU A 388 -5.74 5.24 18.94
C LEU A 388 -5.91 4.49 17.61
N PHE A 389 -5.01 4.72 16.64
CA PHE A 389 -5.04 4.07 15.33
C PHE A 389 -4.87 2.55 15.44
N VAL A 390 -3.98 2.08 16.32
CA VAL A 390 -3.80 0.65 16.56
C VAL A 390 -5.05 0.05 17.21
N GLY A 391 -5.67 0.74 18.18
CA GLY A 391 -6.95 0.32 18.76
C GLY A 391 -8.07 0.21 17.73
N PHE A 392 -8.17 1.20 16.83
CA PHE A 392 -9.12 1.17 15.71
C PHE A 392 -8.83 0.02 14.73
N THR A 393 -7.55 -0.22 14.43
CA THR A 393 -7.10 -1.34 13.58
C THR A 393 -7.54 -2.68 14.17
N GLN A 394 -7.35 -2.87 15.47
CA GLN A 394 -7.76 -4.08 16.17
C GLN A 394 -9.28 -4.29 16.13
N LYS A 395 -10.06 -3.20 16.29
CA LYS A 395 -11.53 -3.25 16.18
C LYS A 395 -11.97 -3.71 14.79
N LEU A 396 -11.40 -3.13 13.73
CA LEU A 396 -11.72 -3.52 12.35
C LEU A 396 -11.34 -4.97 12.05
N TYR A 397 -10.16 -5.41 12.50
CA TYR A 397 -9.74 -6.80 12.35
C TYR A 397 -10.70 -7.77 13.08
N ARG A 398 -11.15 -7.42 14.28
CA ARG A 398 -12.16 -8.23 15.00
C ARG A 398 -13.46 -8.29 14.21
N ASP A 399 -13.95 -7.13 13.78
CA ASP A 399 -15.22 -7.01 13.05
C ASP A 399 -15.21 -7.86 11.77
N LEU A 400 -14.06 -7.96 11.08
CA LEU A 400 -13.88 -8.83 9.91
C LEU A 400 -14.28 -10.30 10.15
N PHE A 401 -14.06 -10.83 11.36
CA PHE A 401 -14.41 -12.22 11.70
C PHE A 401 -15.77 -12.34 12.38
N LEU A 402 -16.20 -11.32 13.13
CA LEU A 402 -17.42 -11.39 13.95
C LEU A 402 -18.67 -10.90 13.22
N LYS A 403 -18.53 -10.20 12.08
CA LYS A 403 -19.65 -9.64 11.31
C LYS A 403 -19.80 -10.32 9.95
N ASN A 404 -20.97 -10.12 9.34
CA ASN A 404 -21.23 -10.53 7.97
C ASN A 404 -20.85 -9.40 7.01
N HIS A 405 -20.19 -9.77 5.91
CA HIS A 405 -19.69 -8.84 4.90
C HIS A 405 -20.28 -9.19 3.53
N ASN A 406 -21.32 -8.47 3.13
CA ASN A 406 -22.09 -8.74 1.91
C ASN A 406 -21.82 -7.75 0.77
N ASP A 407 -21.03 -6.71 1.05
CA ASP A 407 -20.71 -5.62 0.14
C ASP A 407 -19.29 -5.10 0.42
N PHE A 408 -18.73 -4.37 -0.54
CA PHE A 408 -17.40 -3.77 -0.38
C PHE A 408 -17.38 -2.64 0.65
N TRP A 409 -18.52 -1.98 0.92
CA TRP A 409 -18.64 -0.96 1.96
C TRP A 409 -18.30 -1.53 3.34
N SER A 410 -18.70 -2.75 3.63
CA SER A 410 -18.47 -3.43 4.90
C SER A 410 -17.00 -3.73 5.20
N ILE A 411 -16.11 -3.66 4.20
CA ILE A 411 -14.67 -3.96 4.33
C ILE A 411 -13.75 -2.80 3.91
N ILE A 412 -14.29 -1.67 3.42
CA ILE A 412 -13.48 -0.56 2.89
C ILE A 412 -12.52 0.02 3.94
N LEU A 413 -13.01 0.23 5.17
CA LEU A 413 -12.20 0.78 6.25
C LEU A 413 -11.06 -0.18 6.63
N PHE A 414 -11.34 -1.49 6.60
CA PHE A 414 -10.32 -2.50 6.85
C PHE A 414 -9.24 -2.47 5.76
N ILE A 415 -9.63 -2.39 4.47
CA ILE A 415 -8.68 -2.29 3.35
C ILE A 415 -7.86 -1.00 3.44
N ALA A 416 -8.49 0.12 3.80
CA ALA A 416 -7.83 1.42 3.97
C ALA A 416 -6.76 1.38 5.07
N VAL A 417 -7.12 0.84 6.24
CA VAL A 417 -6.18 0.66 7.36
C VAL A 417 -5.08 -0.35 7.01
N TYR A 418 -5.42 -1.42 6.31
CA TYR A 418 -4.44 -2.39 5.82
C TYR A 418 -3.41 -1.75 4.89
N LYS A 419 -3.86 -0.89 3.94
CA LYS A 419 -2.95 -0.11 3.08
C LYS A 419 -2.06 0.79 3.92
N LEU A 420 -2.64 1.54 4.87
CA LEU A 420 -1.91 2.49 5.70
C LEU A 420 -0.74 1.80 6.42
N TRP A 421 -0.98 0.64 7.06
CA TRP A 421 0.07 -0.10 7.75
C TRP A 421 1.12 -0.70 6.80
N MET A 422 0.70 -1.19 5.64
CA MET A 422 1.60 -1.66 4.57
C MET A 422 2.49 -0.53 4.04
N ALA A 423 2.00 0.70 4.05
CA ALA A 423 2.65 1.89 3.56
C ALA A 423 3.46 2.66 4.63
N THR A 424 3.71 2.09 5.81
CA THR A 424 4.33 2.86 6.92
C THR A 424 5.75 3.39 6.64
N PHE A 425 6.48 2.82 5.69
CA PHE A 425 7.75 3.36 5.18
C PHE A 425 7.60 4.57 4.26
N PHE A 426 6.37 4.86 3.84
CA PHE A 426 6.04 5.71 2.71
C PHE A 426 4.94 6.71 3.07
N ASN A 427 5.38 7.91 3.40
CA ASN A 427 4.54 9.04 3.77
C ASN A 427 3.51 9.41 2.71
N HIS A 428 3.77 9.06 1.44
CA HIS A 428 2.93 9.48 0.34
C HIS A 428 1.50 8.94 0.34
N HIS A 429 1.24 8.01 1.25
CA HIS A 429 -0.05 7.43 1.50
C HIS A 429 -0.84 8.11 2.62
N LEU A 430 -0.43 9.25 3.19
CA LEU A 430 -1.27 10.02 4.10
C LEU A 430 -1.61 11.41 3.58
N THR A 431 -0.68 12.04 2.86
CA THR A 431 -0.80 13.34 2.18
C THR A 431 -1.56 13.30 0.84
N GLY A 432 -2.08 12.15 0.40
CA GLY A 432 -2.80 12.07 -0.89
C GLY A 432 -4.29 11.88 -0.72
N ALA A 433 -5.10 12.29 -1.70
CA ALA A 433 -6.52 11.93 -1.81
C ALA A 433 -6.75 10.44 -2.16
N TRP A 434 -5.96 9.54 -1.56
CA TRP A 434 -5.96 8.12 -1.86
C TRP A 434 -7.25 7.46 -1.42
N PHE A 435 -8.00 8.01 -0.46
CA PHE A 435 -9.31 7.46 -0.07
C PHE A 435 -10.30 7.46 -1.24
N ASN A 436 -10.21 8.45 -2.14
CA ASN A 436 -10.98 8.51 -3.38
C ASN A 436 -10.72 7.29 -4.28
N THR A 437 -9.51 6.72 -4.23
CA THR A 437 -9.16 5.49 -4.95
C THR A 437 -9.86 4.23 -4.40
N TYR A 438 -10.56 4.33 -3.27
CA TYR A 438 -11.40 3.27 -2.70
C TYR A 438 -12.89 3.60 -2.83
N LEU A 439 -13.27 4.83 -2.49
CA LEU A 439 -14.66 5.26 -2.47
C LEU A 439 -15.34 5.18 -3.85
N TYR A 440 -14.76 5.81 -4.88
CA TYR A 440 -15.39 5.83 -6.21
C TYR A 440 -15.53 4.44 -6.83
N PRO A 441 -14.48 3.59 -6.82
CA PRO A 441 -14.62 2.22 -7.30
C PRO A 441 -15.69 1.41 -6.59
N ILE A 442 -15.77 1.53 -5.26
CA ILE A 442 -16.76 0.80 -4.47
C ILE A 442 -18.17 1.32 -4.77
N LEU A 443 -18.34 2.64 -4.86
CA LEU A 443 -19.62 3.24 -5.25
C LEU A 443 -20.07 2.73 -6.63
N ILE A 444 -19.17 2.67 -7.62
CA ILE A 444 -19.47 2.14 -8.95
C ILE A 444 -19.86 0.66 -8.88
N ILE A 445 -19.08 -0.16 -8.18
CA ILE A 445 -19.36 -1.60 -8.03
C ILE A 445 -20.72 -1.82 -7.37
N GLU A 446 -21.02 -1.11 -6.28
CA GLU A 446 -22.26 -1.29 -5.55
C GLU A 446 -23.47 -0.75 -6.31
N THR A 447 -23.30 0.33 -7.09
CA THR A 447 -24.34 0.82 -8.00
C THR A 447 -24.65 -0.23 -9.08
N VAL A 448 -23.62 -0.83 -9.68
CA VAL A 448 -23.79 -1.90 -10.67
C VAL A 448 -24.44 -3.13 -10.05
N ASN A 449 -24.04 -3.50 -8.83
CA ASN A 449 -24.66 -4.61 -8.09
C ASN A 449 -26.13 -4.36 -7.83
N PHE A 450 -26.48 -3.14 -7.41
CA PHE A 450 -27.86 -2.72 -7.16
C PHE A 450 -28.69 -2.82 -8.45
N LEU A 451 -28.22 -2.23 -9.55
CA LEU A 451 -28.91 -2.26 -10.85
C LEU A 451 -29.08 -3.69 -11.38
N TYR A 452 -28.05 -4.53 -11.23
CA TYR A 452 -28.09 -5.94 -11.64
C TYR A 452 -29.15 -6.72 -10.84
N LYS A 453 -29.15 -6.58 -9.51
CA LYS A 453 -30.14 -7.22 -8.63
C LYS A 453 -31.56 -6.73 -8.93
N TYR A 454 -31.75 -5.44 -9.18
CA TYR A 454 -33.05 -4.85 -9.53
C TYR A 454 -33.60 -5.45 -10.83
N LYS A 455 -32.78 -5.49 -11.90
CA LYS A 455 -33.17 -6.09 -13.18
C LYS A 455 -33.59 -7.56 -13.06
N HIS A 456 -32.83 -8.37 -12.33
CA HIS A 456 -33.13 -9.80 -12.17
C HIS A 456 -34.30 -10.09 -11.23
N ARG A 457 -34.62 -9.19 -10.30
CA ARG A 457 -35.86 -9.30 -9.50
C ARG A 457 -37.09 -9.02 -10.36
N ASN A 458 -37.07 -7.98 -11.19
CA ASN A 458 -38.21 -7.63 -12.04
C ASN A 458 -38.46 -8.66 -13.15
N LEU A 459 -37.43 -9.33 -13.67
CA LEU A 459 -37.61 -10.42 -14.62
C LEU A 459 -38.37 -11.61 -14.01
N LYS A 460 -38.16 -11.92 -12.72
CA LYS A 460 -38.94 -12.97 -12.01
C LYS A 460 -40.40 -12.60 -11.76
N TYR A 461 -40.73 -11.31 -11.71
CA TYR A 461 -42.11 -10.83 -11.53
C TYR A 461 -42.88 -10.70 -12.84
N ASN A 462 -42.20 -10.59 -13.97
CA ASN A 462 -42.83 -10.55 -15.30
C ASN A 462 -43.03 -11.95 -15.93
N GLU A 463 -42.59 -13.01 -15.23
CA GLU A 463 -42.79 -14.42 -15.59
C GLU A 463 -43.84 -15.11 -14.71
N LEU A 464 -44.47 -14.35 -13.80
CA LEU A 464 -45.65 -14.72 -13.00
C LEU A 464 -46.85 -13.91 -13.50
#